data_AF-A0A1I2LJQ8-F1
#
_entry.id   AF-A0A1I2LJQ8-F1
#
_cell.length_a   1.000
_cell.length_b   1.000
_cell.length_c   1.000
_cell.angle_alpha   90.00
_cell.angle_beta   90.00
_cell.angle_gamma   90.00
#
_symmetry.space_group_name_H-M   'P 1'
#
loop_
_entity.id
_entity.type
_entity.pdbx_description
1 polymer ?
#
loop_
_entity_poly.entity_id
_entity_poly.type
_entity_poly.pdbx_seq_one_letter_code
_entity_poly.pdbx_strand_id
1 'polypeptide(L)'
;MLAPHQIYDQRFNQLVKTLLKMASGNLSHRIPISDAMDWKDTLGMLINNTNFRLNWMFNEIKKTQVFTRPQIILLTNSKKELLTHTDVNHEIISKELIPKTISDLLTRDGKRKFLKHWNEWDKKSLGCYDMGILDFKGETELLIPLHIQVIQTSALLEDSWYIIIGFDPQQPVPPIAAPEQDTLQTFPGKKAKNNSKTIGDFLLAQNVHDVLLKYQTSFIPSLEFIAGEAGASISAMQKAFKDRYGMAVLKYDMEKRLEASTFLLEKSDIKIKDVATNYGFKTSSHYCNRFRKKYGISPLQFRKKVFFNRHN
;
A
#
# COMPACT_ATOMS: atom_id res chain seq x y z
N MET A 1 26.39 -10.74 -38.36
CA MET A 1 25.62 -9.47 -38.27
C MET A 1 24.18 -9.84 -37.98
N LEU A 2 23.68 -9.55 -36.78
CA LEU A 2 22.29 -9.78 -36.38
C LEU A 2 21.56 -8.42 -36.35
N ALA A 3 20.28 -8.42 -36.75
CA ALA A 3 19.47 -7.24 -37.08
C ALA A 3 19.18 -6.29 -35.87
N PRO A 4 18.86 -5.00 -36.10
CA PRO A 4 18.87 -3.95 -35.07
C PRO A 4 17.59 -3.83 -34.23
N HIS A 5 16.86 -4.94 -34.00
CA HIS A 5 15.60 -4.92 -33.23
C HIS A 5 15.62 -5.65 -31.88
N GLN A 6 16.80 -5.99 -31.34
CA GLN A 6 16.90 -6.67 -30.04
C GLN A 6 17.92 -6.03 -29.10
N ILE A 7 17.63 -4.80 -28.67
CA ILE A 7 18.07 -4.33 -27.35
C ILE A 7 16.84 -3.68 -26.72
N TYR A 8 15.95 -4.50 -26.17
CA TYR A 8 14.90 -4.00 -25.29
C TYR A 8 15.57 -3.43 -24.05
N ASP A 9 15.29 -2.16 -23.77
CA ASP A 9 15.74 -1.46 -22.57
C ASP A 9 15.42 -2.30 -21.31
N GLN A 10 16.46 -2.67 -20.57
CA GLN A 10 16.35 -3.47 -19.34
C GLN A 10 15.31 -2.89 -18.37
N ARG A 11 15.21 -1.56 -18.30
CA ARG A 11 14.28 -0.86 -17.42
C ARG A 11 12.84 -0.96 -17.89
N PHE A 12 12.63 -0.92 -19.20
CA PHE A 12 11.32 -1.20 -19.80
C PHE A 12 10.86 -2.63 -19.50
N ASN A 13 11.77 -3.61 -19.56
CA ASN A 13 11.46 -4.99 -19.23
C ASN A 13 11.08 -5.17 -17.74
N GLN A 14 11.74 -4.45 -16.82
CA GLN A 14 11.36 -4.44 -15.41
C GLN A 14 9.93 -3.91 -15.23
N LEU A 15 9.58 -2.79 -15.88
CA LEU A 15 8.25 -2.20 -15.83
C LEU A 15 7.16 -3.19 -16.31
N VAL A 16 7.37 -3.78 -17.49
CA VAL A 16 6.43 -4.77 -18.07
C VAL A 16 6.27 -5.98 -17.16
N LYS A 17 7.38 -6.52 -16.62
CA LYS A 17 7.33 -7.67 -15.71
C LYS A 17 6.58 -7.36 -14.43
N THR A 18 6.79 -6.19 -13.82
CA THR A 18 6.05 -5.79 -12.63
C THR A 18 4.55 -5.69 -12.91
N LEU A 19 4.15 -5.13 -14.06
CA LEU A 19 2.74 -5.09 -14.46
C LEU A 19 2.14 -6.49 -14.66
N LEU A 20 2.90 -7.44 -15.23
CA LEU A 20 2.45 -8.83 -15.35
C LEU A 20 2.29 -9.51 -13.98
N LYS A 21 3.23 -9.28 -13.05
CA LYS A 21 3.11 -9.79 -11.66
C LYS A 21 1.87 -9.22 -10.96
N MET A 22 1.61 -7.92 -11.13
CA MET A 22 0.39 -7.28 -10.63
C MET A 22 -0.87 -7.91 -11.20
N ALA A 23 -0.92 -8.12 -12.52
CA ALA A 23 -2.06 -8.73 -13.18
C ALA A 23 -2.32 -10.17 -12.69
N SER A 24 -1.26 -10.89 -12.32
CA SER A 24 -1.37 -12.22 -11.69
C SER A 24 -1.72 -12.19 -10.19
N GLY A 25 -1.92 -11.01 -9.61
CA GLY A 25 -2.28 -10.82 -8.20
C GLY A 25 -1.09 -10.78 -7.24
N ASN A 26 0.16 -10.83 -7.74
CA ASN A 26 1.35 -10.64 -6.92
C ASN A 26 1.72 -9.16 -6.84
N LEU A 27 1.46 -8.55 -5.68
CA LEU A 27 1.60 -7.11 -5.43
C LEU A 27 2.82 -6.77 -4.56
N SER A 28 3.70 -7.75 -4.32
CA SER A 28 4.85 -7.59 -3.41
C SER A 28 6.11 -7.12 -4.13
N HIS A 29 6.25 -7.39 -5.43
CA HIS A 29 7.44 -6.99 -6.19
C HIS A 29 7.61 -5.47 -6.30
N ARG A 30 8.88 -5.03 -6.27
CA ARG A 30 9.26 -3.62 -6.45
C ARG A 30 10.31 -3.45 -7.54
N ILE A 31 10.17 -2.38 -8.31
CA ILE A 31 11.15 -1.92 -9.29
C ILE A 31 12.25 -1.16 -8.55
N PRO A 32 13.55 -1.50 -8.74
CA PRO A 32 14.65 -0.75 -8.14
C PRO A 32 14.67 0.71 -8.61
N ILE A 33 15.06 1.62 -7.73
CA ILE A 33 15.25 3.02 -8.10
C ILE A 33 16.53 3.16 -8.91
N SER A 34 16.51 4.03 -9.92
CA SER A 34 17.71 4.47 -10.62
C SER A 34 17.82 5.99 -10.56
N ASP A 35 19.02 6.48 -10.82
CA ASP A 35 19.34 7.91 -10.82
C ASP A 35 19.14 8.55 -12.20
N ALA A 36 18.50 7.84 -13.15
CA ALA A 36 18.36 8.31 -14.53
C ALA A 36 17.39 9.49 -14.65
N MET A 37 16.49 9.68 -13.69
CA MET A 37 15.47 10.75 -13.63
C MET A 37 14.65 10.88 -14.92
N ASP A 38 14.46 9.78 -15.65
CA ASP A 38 13.72 9.74 -16.91
C ASP A 38 12.26 9.33 -16.70
N TRP A 39 11.52 9.21 -17.81
CA TRP A 39 10.11 8.79 -17.75
C TRP A 39 9.95 7.35 -17.23
N LYS A 40 10.98 6.49 -17.37
CA LYS A 40 10.94 5.10 -16.90
C LYS A 40 11.11 5.04 -15.39
N ASP A 41 11.95 5.89 -14.81
CA ASP A 41 12.04 6.09 -13.36
C ASP A 41 10.73 6.60 -12.78
N THR A 42 10.16 7.63 -13.42
CA THR A 42 8.87 8.20 -13.00
C THR A 42 7.77 7.13 -13.04
N LEU A 43 7.70 6.34 -14.12
CA LEU A 43 6.74 5.27 -14.26
C LEU A 43 6.99 4.14 -13.25
N GLY A 44 8.25 3.79 -12.98
CA GLY A 44 8.63 2.79 -11.99
C GLY A 44 8.22 3.20 -10.58
N MET A 45 8.39 4.47 -10.21
CA MET A 45 7.90 5.01 -8.94
C MET A 45 6.37 4.95 -8.83
N LEU A 46 5.66 5.32 -9.89
CA LEU A 46 4.18 5.25 -9.92
C LEU A 46 3.69 3.81 -9.78
N ILE A 47 4.33 2.85 -10.46
CA ILE A 47 4.00 1.43 -10.36
C ILE A 47 4.26 0.91 -8.93
N ASN A 48 5.43 1.23 -8.35
CA ASN A 48 5.74 0.86 -6.96
C ASN A 48 4.72 1.42 -5.95
N ASN A 49 4.34 2.69 -6.09
CA ASN A 49 3.32 3.32 -5.24
C ASN A 49 1.93 2.70 -5.43
N THR A 50 1.60 2.33 -6.67
CA THR A 50 0.34 1.63 -6.97
C THR A 50 0.31 0.25 -6.33
N ASN A 51 1.42 -0.51 -6.44
CA ASN A 51 1.58 -1.80 -5.76
C ASN A 51 1.38 -1.69 -4.26
N PHE A 52 2.04 -0.72 -3.63
CA PHE A 52 1.87 -0.47 -2.21
C PHE A 52 0.40 -0.24 -1.82
N ARG A 53 -0.31 0.64 -2.53
CA ARG A 53 -1.72 0.95 -2.24
C ARG A 53 -2.63 -0.25 -2.44
N LEU A 54 -2.47 -1.00 -3.53
CA LEU A 54 -3.26 -2.21 -3.78
C LEU A 54 -2.98 -3.27 -2.72
N ASN A 55 -1.69 -3.52 -2.42
CA ASN A 55 -1.28 -4.46 -1.38
C ASN A 55 -1.92 -4.09 -0.02
N TRP A 56 -1.88 -2.80 0.34
CA TRP A 56 -2.55 -2.27 1.53
C TRP A 56 -4.06 -2.57 1.54
N MET A 57 -4.77 -2.29 0.45
CA MET A 57 -6.21 -2.58 0.33
C MET A 57 -6.52 -4.07 0.46
N PHE A 58 -5.74 -4.93 -0.19
CA PHE A 58 -5.90 -6.38 -0.08
C PHE A 58 -5.60 -6.89 1.34
N ASN A 59 -4.65 -6.28 2.05
CA ASN A 59 -4.34 -6.62 3.42
C ASN A 59 -5.51 -6.30 4.36
N GLU A 60 -6.16 -5.14 4.18
CA GLU A 60 -7.35 -4.76 4.96
C GLU A 60 -8.52 -5.76 4.79
N ILE A 61 -8.67 -6.33 3.59
CA ILE A 61 -9.68 -7.37 3.30
C ILE A 61 -9.31 -8.71 3.96
N LYS A 62 -8.02 -9.03 4.09
CA LYS A 62 -7.51 -10.32 4.59
C LYS A 62 -7.49 -10.46 6.11
N LYS A 63 -7.82 -9.40 6.88
CA LYS A 63 -7.79 -9.39 8.36
C LYS A 63 -8.62 -10.48 9.07
N THR A 64 -9.45 -11.23 8.35
CA THR A 64 -10.33 -12.25 8.94
C THR A 64 -9.77 -13.68 8.92
N GLN A 65 -8.82 -14.05 8.04
CA GLN A 65 -8.08 -15.33 8.06
C GLN A 65 -6.79 -15.23 7.22
N VAL A 66 -5.64 -14.97 7.84
CA VAL A 66 -4.34 -14.96 7.13
C VAL A 66 -3.56 -16.23 7.47
N PHE A 67 -3.58 -17.21 6.55
CA PHE A 67 -2.50 -18.18 6.49
C PHE A 67 -1.38 -17.57 5.62
N THR A 68 -0.29 -17.10 6.23
CA THR A 68 0.90 -16.75 5.45
C THR A 68 1.63 -18.03 5.07
N ARG A 69 1.72 -18.29 3.76
CA ARG A 69 2.54 -19.37 3.23
C ARG A 69 4.02 -18.93 3.26
N PRO A 70 4.95 -19.79 3.72
CA PRO A 70 6.38 -19.54 3.52
C PRO A 70 6.69 -19.41 2.02
N GLN A 71 7.36 -18.34 1.64
CA GLN A 71 7.87 -18.10 0.28
C GLN A 71 9.27 -18.69 0.10
N ILE A 72 10.10 -18.56 1.15
CA ILE A 72 11.44 -19.14 1.18
C ILE A 72 11.72 -19.74 2.56
N ILE A 73 12.42 -20.87 2.59
CA ILE A 73 12.95 -21.50 3.80
C ILE A 73 14.44 -21.76 3.55
N LEU A 74 15.29 -21.28 4.45
CA LEU A 74 16.75 -21.42 4.37
C LEU A 74 17.25 -22.08 5.64
N LEU A 75 18.10 -23.09 5.52
CA LEU A 75 18.83 -23.66 6.63
C LEU A 75 20.27 -23.15 6.60
N THR A 76 20.74 -22.57 7.70
CA THR A 76 22.09 -22.00 7.80
C THR A 76 22.82 -22.44 9.06
N ASN A 77 24.15 -22.38 9.05
CA ASN A 77 24.98 -22.56 10.24
C ASN A 77 25.28 -21.22 10.96
N SER A 78 26.03 -21.26 12.07
CA SER A 78 26.47 -20.09 12.83
C SER A 78 27.31 -19.08 12.03
N LYS A 79 27.98 -19.54 10.97
CA LYS A 79 28.73 -18.73 10.00
C LYS A 79 27.85 -18.11 8.91
N LYS A 80 26.53 -18.37 8.93
CA LYS A 80 25.52 -17.92 7.94
C LYS A 80 25.68 -18.58 6.56
N GLU A 81 26.42 -19.68 6.50
CA GLU A 81 26.57 -20.49 5.30
C GLU A 81 25.28 -21.28 5.08
N LEU A 82 24.83 -21.31 3.84
CA LEU A 82 23.59 -21.97 3.44
C LEU A 82 23.85 -23.48 3.32
N LEU A 83 23.10 -24.27 4.10
CA LEU A 83 23.15 -25.73 4.07
C LEU A 83 22.15 -26.31 3.08
N THR A 84 20.92 -25.79 3.09
CA THR A 84 19.87 -26.13 2.12
C THR A 84 18.83 -25.01 2.05
N HIS A 85 17.98 -25.05 1.03
CA HIS A 85 16.93 -24.07 0.81
C HIS A 85 15.70 -24.66 0.13
N THR A 86 14.59 -23.94 0.24
CA THR A 86 13.39 -24.12 -0.55
C THR A 86 12.89 -22.74 -0.96
N ASP A 87 12.74 -22.51 -2.26
CA ASP A 87 12.11 -21.32 -2.82
C ASP A 87 10.87 -21.79 -3.59
N VAL A 88 9.68 -21.40 -3.12
CA VAL A 88 8.41 -21.94 -3.61
C VAL A 88 8.13 -21.50 -5.04
N ASN A 89 8.58 -20.31 -5.43
CA ASN A 89 8.29 -19.75 -6.75
C ASN A 89 9.53 -19.72 -7.66
N HIS A 90 10.69 -20.15 -7.16
CA HIS A 90 11.99 -20.08 -7.85
C HIS A 90 12.34 -18.66 -8.33
N GLU A 91 11.87 -17.64 -7.60
CA GLU A 91 12.06 -16.24 -8.00
C GLU A 91 13.28 -15.59 -7.35
N ILE A 92 13.82 -16.17 -6.27
CA ILE A 92 14.95 -15.66 -5.50
C ILE A 92 16.20 -16.50 -5.77
N ILE A 93 16.06 -17.83 -5.80
CA ILE A 93 17.17 -18.76 -6.05
C ILE A 93 16.97 -19.42 -7.41
N SER A 94 17.77 -18.99 -8.40
CA SER A 94 17.78 -19.58 -9.73
C SER A 94 18.64 -20.85 -9.79
N LYS A 95 18.45 -21.67 -10.82
CA LYS A 95 19.26 -22.89 -11.04
C LYS A 95 20.75 -22.60 -11.32
N GLU A 96 21.05 -21.38 -11.75
CA GLU A 96 22.40 -20.95 -12.14
C GLU A 96 23.16 -20.27 -10.99
N LEU A 97 22.43 -19.77 -9.97
CA LEU A 97 22.99 -19.13 -8.80
C LEU A 97 22.96 -20.09 -7.62
N ILE A 98 24.14 -20.56 -7.19
CA ILE A 98 24.27 -21.36 -5.96
C ILE A 98 24.70 -20.40 -4.83
N PRO A 99 23.75 -19.86 -4.04
CA PRO A 99 24.08 -18.97 -2.93
C PRO A 99 24.88 -19.72 -1.87
N LYS A 100 26.02 -19.14 -1.45
CA LYS A 100 26.84 -19.69 -0.37
C LYS A 100 26.34 -19.23 0.99
N THR A 101 25.78 -18.02 1.05
CA THR A 101 25.28 -17.41 2.27
C THR A 101 23.94 -16.73 2.00
N ILE A 102 23.14 -16.51 3.05
CA ILE A 102 21.92 -15.68 2.94
C ILE A 102 22.23 -14.27 2.42
N SER A 103 23.40 -13.73 2.77
CA SER A 103 23.81 -12.41 2.29
C SER A 103 23.80 -12.35 0.77
N ASP A 104 24.23 -13.40 0.07
CA ASP A 104 24.31 -13.41 -1.40
C ASP A 104 22.95 -13.16 -2.07
N LEU A 105 21.86 -13.54 -1.39
CA LEU A 105 20.48 -13.38 -1.83
C LEU A 105 19.91 -11.98 -1.56
N LEU A 106 20.54 -11.19 -0.69
CA LEU A 106 20.03 -9.90 -0.23
C LEU A 106 20.60 -8.73 -1.04
N THR A 107 19.80 -7.67 -1.15
CA THR A 107 20.27 -6.34 -1.60
C THR A 107 21.31 -5.77 -0.66
N ARG A 108 22.03 -4.71 -1.06
CA ARG A 108 23.03 -4.05 -0.19
C ARG A 108 22.43 -3.56 1.14
N ASP A 109 21.25 -2.96 1.09
CA ASP A 109 20.55 -2.50 2.29
C ASP A 109 19.96 -3.65 3.09
N GLY A 110 19.42 -4.68 2.40
CA GLY A 110 18.98 -5.92 3.03
C GLY A 110 20.11 -6.60 3.82
N LYS A 111 21.30 -6.72 3.24
CA LYS A 111 22.52 -7.22 3.91
C LYS A 111 22.84 -6.41 5.16
N ARG A 112 22.81 -5.07 5.07
CA ARG A 112 23.10 -4.18 6.20
C ARG A 112 22.11 -4.39 7.35
N LYS A 113 20.80 -4.42 7.04
CA LYS A 113 19.74 -4.66 8.03
C LYS A 113 19.89 -6.05 8.66
N PHE A 114 20.05 -7.09 7.84
CA PHE A 114 20.23 -8.45 8.31
C PHE A 114 21.41 -8.58 9.27
N LEU A 115 22.59 -8.07 8.90
CA LEU A 115 23.78 -8.15 9.75
C LEU A 115 23.62 -7.40 11.06
N LYS A 116 22.94 -6.24 11.04
CA LYS A 116 22.62 -5.48 12.25
C LYS A 116 21.80 -6.33 13.23
N HIS A 117 20.64 -6.82 12.78
CA HIS A 117 19.77 -7.65 13.61
C HIS A 117 20.43 -8.97 14.04
N TRP A 118 21.20 -9.62 13.15
CA TRP A 118 21.92 -10.85 13.46
C TRP A 118 22.95 -10.68 14.59
N ASN A 119 23.57 -9.50 14.70
CA ASN A 119 24.55 -9.22 15.72
C ASN A 119 23.92 -8.75 17.04
N GLU A 120 22.77 -8.07 16.97
CA GLU A 120 22.01 -7.61 18.14
C GLU A 120 21.18 -8.72 18.80
N TRP A 121 20.88 -9.80 18.08
CA TRP A 121 20.09 -10.92 18.59
C TRP A 121 20.83 -11.76 19.63
N ASP A 122 20.19 -11.97 20.78
CA ASP A 122 20.63 -12.89 21.83
C ASP A 122 20.41 -14.37 21.43
N LYS A 123 21.48 -14.99 20.93
CA LYS A 123 21.55 -16.39 20.48
C LYS A 123 21.62 -17.41 21.63
N LYS A 124 21.54 -16.96 22.89
CA LYS A 124 21.50 -17.84 24.07
C LYS A 124 20.08 -18.20 24.50
N SER A 125 19.07 -17.48 23.98
CA SER A 125 17.66 -17.76 24.23
C SER A 125 17.07 -18.60 23.09
N LEU A 126 16.58 -19.80 23.40
CA LEU A 126 15.90 -20.64 22.41
C LEU A 126 14.59 -19.94 22.02
N GLY A 127 14.39 -19.64 20.73
CA GLY A 127 13.20 -18.92 20.30
C GLY A 127 13.17 -18.57 18.81
N CYS A 128 12.09 -17.88 18.43
CA CYS A 128 11.91 -17.28 17.12
C CYS A 128 12.19 -15.78 17.21
N TYR A 129 13.07 -15.26 16.37
CA TYR A 129 13.40 -13.85 16.27
C TYR A 129 12.80 -13.25 15.00
N ASP A 130 12.10 -12.14 15.14
CA ASP A 130 11.55 -11.37 14.04
C ASP A 130 12.60 -10.36 13.52
N MET A 131 13.07 -10.57 12.28
CA MET A 131 14.04 -9.71 11.60
C MET A 131 13.39 -8.56 10.81
N GLY A 132 12.05 -8.51 10.75
CA GLY A 132 11.30 -7.55 9.95
C GLY A 132 11.41 -7.80 8.44
N ILE A 133 11.15 -6.77 7.64
CA ILE A 133 11.15 -6.86 6.18
C ILE A 133 12.56 -6.69 5.62
N LEU A 134 13.02 -7.68 4.86
CA LEU A 134 14.29 -7.67 4.14
C LEU A 134 14.05 -7.77 2.62
N ASP A 135 14.93 -7.09 1.87
CA ASP A 135 14.88 -7.04 0.42
C ASP A 135 15.81 -8.05 -0.22
N PHE A 136 15.22 -9.04 -0.88
CA PHE A 136 15.90 -10.06 -1.68
C PHE A 136 16.05 -9.60 -3.13
N LYS A 137 17.14 -10.06 -3.74
CA LYS A 137 17.37 -9.92 -5.18
C LYS A 137 16.62 -11.04 -5.87
N GLY A 138 15.62 -10.70 -6.66
CA GLY A 138 14.97 -11.68 -7.52
C GLY A 138 15.79 -11.96 -8.78
N GLU A 139 15.58 -13.13 -9.39
CA GLU A 139 16.19 -13.56 -10.66
C GLU A 139 15.94 -12.57 -11.80
N THR A 140 14.85 -11.80 -11.72
CA THR A 140 14.43 -10.85 -12.75
C THR A 140 14.89 -9.41 -12.51
N GLU A 141 15.86 -9.17 -11.62
CA GLU A 141 16.33 -7.84 -11.20
C GLU A 141 15.23 -7.00 -10.51
N LEU A 142 14.14 -7.64 -10.08
CA LEU A 142 13.12 -7.06 -9.22
C LEU A 142 13.48 -7.31 -7.75
N LEU A 143 13.07 -6.39 -6.88
CA LEU A 143 13.22 -6.60 -5.44
C LEU A 143 12.03 -7.40 -4.91
N ILE A 144 12.35 -8.40 -4.10
CA ILE A 144 11.36 -9.28 -3.45
C ILE A 144 11.42 -9.02 -1.94
N PRO A 145 10.49 -8.22 -1.41
CA PRO A 145 10.41 -7.96 0.03
C PRO A 145 9.78 -9.15 0.75
N LEU A 146 10.47 -9.70 1.73
CA LEU A 146 9.95 -10.76 2.59
C LEU A 146 10.04 -10.35 4.05
N HIS A 147 9.02 -10.68 4.83
CA HIS A 147 9.09 -10.62 6.28
C HIS A 147 9.82 -11.86 6.79
N ILE A 148 10.92 -11.65 7.51
CA ILE A 148 11.86 -12.71 7.88
C ILE A 148 11.73 -13.06 9.36
N GLN A 149 11.56 -14.35 9.62
CA GLN A 149 11.65 -14.95 10.94
C GLN A 149 12.83 -15.92 10.99
N VAL A 150 13.55 -15.94 12.11
CA VAL A 150 14.70 -16.82 12.32
C VAL A 150 14.46 -17.67 13.56
N ILE A 151 14.58 -18.99 13.41
CA ILE A 151 14.43 -19.97 14.48
C ILE A 151 15.77 -20.64 14.70
N GLN A 152 16.26 -20.62 15.93
CA GLN A 152 17.43 -21.40 16.33
C GLN A 152 16.99 -22.84 16.66
N THR A 153 17.65 -23.84 16.07
CA THR A 153 17.27 -25.25 16.25
C THR A 153 17.91 -25.91 17.48
N SER A 154 18.97 -25.31 18.03
CA SER A 154 19.63 -25.75 19.28
C SER A 154 20.37 -24.57 19.91
N ALA A 155 20.23 -24.37 21.23
CA ALA A 155 20.93 -23.31 21.98
C ALA A 155 22.20 -23.79 22.70
N LEU A 156 22.49 -25.10 22.70
CA LEU A 156 23.49 -25.72 23.58
C LEU A 156 24.69 -26.35 22.83
N LEU A 157 24.77 -26.17 21.51
CA LEU A 157 25.87 -26.70 20.68
C LEU A 157 26.64 -25.54 20.04
N GLU A 158 27.98 -25.66 19.99
CA GLU A 158 28.89 -24.69 19.37
C GLU A 158 28.55 -24.41 17.89
N ASP A 159 27.96 -25.40 17.21
CA ASP A 159 27.45 -25.32 15.83
C ASP A 159 25.92 -25.31 15.78
N SER A 160 25.31 -24.23 16.29
CA SER A 160 23.86 -24.03 16.18
C SER A 160 23.43 -23.86 14.71
N TRP A 161 22.35 -24.53 14.30
CA TRP A 161 21.70 -24.27 13.01
C TRP A 161 20.54 -23.30 13.18
N TYR A 162 20.24 -22.58 12.10
CA TYR A 162 19.22 -21.57 12.04
C TYR A 162 18.31 -21.83 10.84
N ILE A 163 17.02 -21.91 11.10
CA ILE A 163 15.99 -21.94 10.06
C ILE A 163 15.52 -20.51 9.86
N ILE A 164 15.72 -19.98 8.66
CA ILE A 164 15.26 -18.65 8.26
C ILE A 164 14.07 -18.85 7.35
N ILE A 165 12.92 -18.30 7.73
CA ILE A 165 11.66 -18.41 7.00
C ILE A 165 11.27 -17.02 6.53
N GLY A 166 11.01 -16.88 5.23
CA GLY A 166 10.49 -15.66 4.64
C GLY A 166 9.05 -15.81 4.21
N PHE A 167 8.21 -14.88 4.64
CA PHE A 167 6.80 -14.81 4.33
C PHE A 167 6.49 -13.59 3.47
N ASP A 168 5.36 -13.64 2.77
CA ASP A 168 4.76 -12.41 2.26
C ASP A 168 4.52 -11.45 3.42
N PRO A 169 4.96 -10.19 3.31
CA PRO A 169 4.76 -9.21 4.37
C PRO A 169 3.27 -9.07 4.73
N GLN A 170 2.92 -9.33 5.99
CA GLN A 170 1.58 -9.07 6.53
C GLN A 170 1.33 -7.57 6.80
N GLN A 171 2.34 -6.74 6.52
CA GLN A 171 2.28 -5.30 6.55
C GLN A 171 2.59 -4.73 5.14
N PRO A 172 1.95 -3.61 4.77
CA PRO A 172 2.22 -2.92 3.52
C PRO A 172 3.72 -2.61 3.34
N VAL A 173 4.32 -3.05 2.23
CA VAL A 173 5.75 -2.83 1.98
C VAL A 173 6.00 -1.37 1.57
N PRO A 174 6.74 -0.56 2.35
CA PRO A 174 6.94 0.85 2.03
C PRO A 174 7.61 1.03 0.66
N PRO A 175 7.34 2.11 -0.09
CA PRO A 175 8.11 2.41 -1.29
C PRO A 175 9.60 2.56 -0.95
N ILE A 176 10.48 2.16 -1.88
CA ILE A 176 11.91 2.44 -1.77
C ILE A 176 12.03 3.98 -1.83
N ALA A 177 12.69 4.60 -0.86
CA ALA A 177 12.90 6.05 -0.87
C ALA A 177 13.83 6.42 -2.04
N ALA A 178 13.40 7.36 -2.89
CA ALA A 178 14.21 7.95 -3.96
C ALA A 178 15.52 8.55 -3.41
N PRO A 179 16.57 8.75 -4.23
CA PRO A 179 17.68 9.63 -3.86
C PRO A 179 17.07 10.92 -3.32
N GLU A 180 17.52 11.35 -2.14
CA GLU A 180 16.95 12.48 -1.42
C GLU A 180 16.83 13.72 -2.31
N GLN A 181 15.63 13.98 -2.81
CA GLN A 181 14.90 15.24 -2.61
C GLN A 181 13.39 14.96 -2.69
N ASP A 182 12.82 14.59 -1.55
CA ASP A 182 11.70 15.36 -1.00
C ASP A 182 11.60 15.07 0.50
N THR A 183 12.65 15.45 1.23
CA THR A 183 12.48 15.69 2.66
C THR A 183 11.61 16.91 2.80
N LEU A 184 10.45 16.71 3.43
CA LEU A 184 9.69 17.75 4.11
C LEU A 184 10.64 18.54 5.03
N GLN A 185 11.22 19.62 4.50
CA GLN A 185 11.77 20.72 5.26
C GLN A 185 11.02 21.98 4.87
N THR A 186 10.15 22.42 5.77
CA THR A 186 9.57 23.76 5.75
C THR A 186 10.66 24.79 6.07
N PHE A 187 10.99 25.70 5.14
CA PHE A 187 11.54 27.03 5.45
C PHE A 187 11.11 28.08 4.40
N PRO A 188 11.01 29.37 4.78
CA PRO A 188 10.19 30.37 4.10
C PRO A 188 10.92 31.06 2.93
N GLY A 189 10.24 31.23 1.80
CA GLY A 189 10.75 32.01 0.66
C GLY A 189 9.78 32.05 -0.52
N LYS A 190 9.61 33.21 -1.15
CA LYS A 190 8.49 33.57 -2.04
C LYS A 190 8.52 32.91 -3.44
N LYS A 191 7.30 32.50 -3.84
CA LYS A 191 6.63 32.39 -5.16
C LYS A 191 7.48 32.13 -6.41
N ALA A 192 7.23 30.97 -7.02
CA ALA A 192 7.07 30.85 -8.46
C ALA A 192 5.60 30.53 -8.78
N LYS A 193 4.96 31.40 -9.58
CA LYS A 193 3.66 31.10 -10.21
C LYS A 193 3.95 30.11 -11.33
N ASN A 194 3.33 28.93 -11.33
CA ASN A 194 3.08 28.19 -12.57
C ASN A 194 1.75 27.43 -12.47
N ASN A 195 0.87 27.75 -13.43
CA ASN A 195 -0.35 27.01 -13.70
C ASN A 195 0.02 25.82 -14.60
N SER A 196 0.26 24.65 -14.04
CA SER A 196 0.10 23.36 -14.74
C SER A 196 0.00 22.22 -13.72
N LYS A 197 -0.86 21.25 -14.03
CA LYS A 197 -1.28 20.11 -13.19
C LYS A 197 -0.09 19.21 -12.85
N THR A 198 0.40 19.30 -11.62
CA THR A 198 1.56 18.51 -11.17
C THR A 198 1.12 17.13 -10.67
N ILE A 199 2.04 16.16 -10.66
CA ILE A 199 1.85 14.86 -9.98
C ILE A 199 1.50 15.08 -8.49
N GLY A 200 2.05 16.13 -7.88
CA GLY A 200 1.72 16.56 -6.52
C GLY A 200 0.24 16.89 -6.34
N ASP A 201 -0.37 17.63 -7.27
CA ASP A 201 -1.81 17.94 -7.21
C ASP A 201 -2.67 16.68 -7.33
N PHE A 202 -2.26 15.73 -8.18
CA PHE A 202 -2.94 14.44 -8.31
C PHE A 202 -2.87 13.62 -7.02
N LEU A 203 -1.67 13.48 -6.44
CA LEU A 203 -1.47 12.75 -5.18
C LEU A 203 -2.21 13.42 -4.02
N LEU A 204 -2.23 14.75 -3.98
CA LEU A 204 -2.99 15.51 -3.00
C LEU A 204 -4.50 15.26 -3.13
N ALA A 205 -5.05 15.34 -4.34
CA ALA A 205 -6.45 15.05 -4.58
C ALA A 205 -6.82 13.61 -4.17
N GLN A 206 -5.92 12.65 -4.41
CA GLN A 206 -6.12 11.26 -4.01
C GLN A 206 -6.08 11.08 -2.49
N ASN A 207 -5.09 11.66 -1.79
CA ASN A 207 -5.01 11.56 -0.33
C ASN A 207 -6.24 12.17 0.35
N VAL A 208 -6.74 13.28 -0.18
CA VAL A 208 -7.97 13.92 0.30
C VAL A 208 -9.17 12.99 0.10
N HIS A 209 -9.27 12.31 -1.04
CA HIS A 209 -10.30 11.31 -1.27
C HIS A 209 -10.23 10.15 -0.25
N ASP A 210 -9.03 9.64 0.02
CA ASP A 210 -8.80 8.54 0.95
C ASP A 210 -9.20 8.94 2.39
N VAL A 211 -8.89 10.18 2.81
CA VAL A 211 -9.33 10.75 4.10
C VAL A 211 -10.86 10.82 4.18
N LEU A 212 -11.54 11.27 3.11
CA LEU A 212 -13.00 11.34 3.10
C LEU A 212 -13.66 9.96 3.26
N LEU A 213 -13.11 8.92 2.62
CA LEU A 213 -13.60 7.55 2.77
C LEU A 213 -13.38 7.02 4.19
N LYS A 214 -12.20 7.26 4.77
CA LYS A 214 -11.85 6.84 6.14
C LYS A 214 -12.84 7.33 7.19
N TYR A 215 -13.38 8.55 7.04
CA TYR A 215 -14.30 9.17 8.02
C TYR A 215 -15.77 9.21 7.57
N GLN A 216 -16.14 8.46 6.52
CA GLN A 216 -17.46 8.54 5.89
C GLN A 216 -18.63 8.18 6.83
N THR A 217 -18.41 7.29 7.81
CA THR A 217 -19.45 6.77 8.73
C THR A 217 -19.26 7.23 10.18
N SER A 218 -18.57 8.35 10.39
CA SER A 218 -18.36 8.92 11.73
C SER A 218 -18.96 10.31 11.84
N PHE A 219 -18.14 11.36 11.75
CA PHE A 219 -18.57 12.75 11.75
C PHE A 219 -18.31 13.38 10.38
N ILE A 220 -18.90 14.56 10.13
CA ILE A 220 -18.58 15.35 8.93
C ILE A 220 -17.33 16.17 9.24
N PRO A 221 -16.18 15.87 8.62
CA PRO A 221 -14.93 16.56 8.91
C PRO A 221 -14.96 17.99 8.37
N SER A 222 -14.29 18.90 9.08
CA SER A 222 -14.08 20.26 8.60
C SER A 222 -12.99 20.29 7.52
N LEU A 223 -12.93 21.37 6.75
CA LEU A 223 -11.89 21.52 5.72
C LEU A 223 -10.49 21.54 6.34
N GLU A 224 -10.35 22.15 7.52
CA GLU A 224 -9.11 22.19 8.31
C GLU A 224 -8.67 20.78 8.69
N PHE A 225 -9.61 19.94 9.15
CA PHE A 225 -9.32 18.56 9.52
C PHE A 225 -8.88 17.73 8.30
N ILE A 226 -9.61 17.82 7.18
CA ILE A 226 -9.28 17.06 5.97
C ILE A 226 -7.93 17.50 5.42
N ALA A 227 -7.65 18.80 5.42
CA ALA A 227 -6.39 19.36 4.95
C ALA A 227 -5.22 18.94 5.87
N GLY A 228 -5.44 18.93 7.19
CA GLY A 228 -4.47 18.46 8.18
C GLY A 228 -4.13 16.99 8.01
N GLU A 229 -5.12 16.11 7.89
CA GLU A 229 -4.91 14.67 7.62
C GLU A 229 -4.24 14.42 6.26
N ALA A 230 -4.53 15.25 5.26
CA ALA A 230 -3.93 15.16 3.93
C ALA A 230 -2.55 15.83 3.81
N GLY A 231 -2.05 16.47 4.89
CA GLY A 231 -0.76 17.14 4.91
C GLY A 231 -0.67 18.38 4.00
N ALA A 232 -1.78 19.11 3.80
CA ALA A 232 -1.86 20.22 2.86
C ALA A 232 -2.60 21.45 3.42
N SER A 233 -2.48 22.58 2.72
CA SER A 233 -3.31 23.74 2.99
C SER A 233 -4.72 23.55 2.42
N ILE A 234 -5.72 24.20 3.03
CA ILE A 234 -7.13 24.11 2.59
C ILE A 234 -7.28 24.54 1.14
N SER A 235 -6.60 25.61 0.73
CA SER A 235 -6.68 26.13 -0.64
C SER A 235 -6.03 25.21 -1.67
N ALA A 236 -4.86 24.62 -1.35
CA ALA A 236 -4.21 23.63 -2.21
C ALA A 236 -5.06 22.38 -2.36
N MET A 237 -5.57 21.84 -1.24
CA MET A 237 -6.49 20.70 -1.23
C MET A 237 -7.73 20.99 -2.09
N GLN A 238 -8.40 22.12 -1.88
CA GLN A 238 -9.63 22.43 -2.60
C GLN A 238 -9.40 22.59 -4.10
N LYS A 239 -8.30 23.24 -4.49
CA LYS A 239 -7.92 23.41 -5.89
C LYS A 239 -7.60 22.06 -6.53
N ALA A 240 -6.68 21.29 -5.95
CA ALA A 240 -6.28 19.98 -6.45
C ALA A 240 -7.48 19.02 -6.57
N PHE A 241 -8.32 18.97 -5.54
CA PHE A 241 -9.49 18.11 -5.51
C PHE A 241 -10.54 18.53 -6.54
N LYS A 242 -10.80 19.84 -6.69
CA LYS A 242 -11.75 20.34 -7.70
C LYS A 242 -11.23 20.12 -9.12
N ASP A 243 -9.94 20.31 -9.36
CA ASP A 243 -9.32 20.09 -10.67
C ASP A 243 -9.37 18.61 -11.08
N ARG A 244 -9.33 17.69 -10.11
CA ARG A 244 -9.39 16.24 -10.36
C ARG A 244 -10.83 15.70 -10.43
N TYR A 245 -11.67 16.03 -9.45
CA TYR A 245 -13.01 15.46 -9.28
C TYR A 245 -14.13 16.36 -9.79
N GLY A 246 -13.80 17.54 -10.33
CA GLY A 246 -14.76 18.50 -10.89
C GLY A 246 -15.65 19.20 -9.87
N MET A 247 -15.45 18.97 -8.57
CA MET A 247 -16.31 19.52 -7.52
C MET A 247 -15.55 19.82 -6.22
N ALA A 248 -16.15 20.65 -5.37
CA ALA A 248 -15.57 21.00 -4.08
C ALA A 248 -15.58 19.81 -3.10
N VAL A 249 -14.54 19.70 -2.28
CA VAL A 249 -14.31 18.63 -1.29
C VAL A 249 -15.54 18.33 -0.43
N LEU A 250 -16.12 19.35 0.25
CA LEU A 250 -17.29 19.14 1.10
C LEU A 250 -18.55 18.77 0.31
N LYS A 251 -18.68 19.23 -0.94
CA LYS A 251 -19.79 18.83 -1.80
C LYS A 251 -19.68 17.35 -2.14
N TYR A 252 -18.48 16.91 -2.51
CA TYR A 252 -18.18 15.51 -2.79
C TYR A 252 -18.43 14.62 -1.58
N ASP A 253 -17.90 14.99 -0.41
CA ASP A 253 -18.11 14.25 0.85
C ASP A 253 -19.61 14.10 1.16
N MET A 254 -20.38 15.18 1.07
CA MET A 254 -21.82 15.14 1.28
C MET A 254 -22.53 14.22 0.28
N GLU A 255 -22.17 14.27 -0.99
CA GLU A 255 -22.75 13.40 -2.00
C GLU A 255 -22.44 11.93 -1.74
N LYS A 256 -21.21 11.60 -1.33
CA LYS A 256 -20.80 10.24 -1.01
C LYS A 256 -21.42 9.71 0.28
N ARG A 257 -21.63 10.54 1.30
CA ARG A 257 -22.36 10.14 2.52
C ARG A 257 -23.83 9.83 2.23
N LEU A 258 -24.48 10.63 1.39
CA LEU A 258 -25.86 10.39 0.96
C LEU A 258 -26.00 9.16 0.06
N GLU A 259 -24.97 8.83 -0.72
CA GLU A 259 -24.89 7.56 -1.47
C GLU A 259 -24.74 6.38 -0.51
N ALA A 260 -23.78 6.44 0.42
CA ALA A 260 -23.58 5.35 1.36
C ALA A 260 -24.81 5.12 2.26
N SER A 261 -25.53 6.18 2.64
CA SER A 261 -26.71 6.07 3.49
C SER A 261 -27.90 5.39 2.83
N THR A 262 -27.95 5.31 1.49
CA THR A 262 -29.03 4.55 0.81
C THR A 262 -28.96 3.08 1.20
N PHE A 263 -27.76 2.51 1.35
CA PHE A 263 -27.58 1.11 1.73
C PHE A 263 -28.31 0.77 3.04
N LEU A 264 -28.16 1.59 4.09
CA LEU A 264 -28.89 1.39 5.35
C LEU A 264 -30.39 1.63 5.19
N LEU A 265 -30.81 2.58 4.36
CA LEU A 265 -32.23 2.78 4.07
C LEU A 265 -32.86 1.58 3.37
N GLU A 266 -32.09 0.87 2.54
CA GLU A 266 -32.55 -0.28 1.76
C GLU A 266 -32.47 -1.61 2.51
N LYS A 267 -31.51 -1.76 3.42
CA LYS A 267 -31.19 -3.06 4.04
C LYS A 267 -31.59 -3.15 5.50
N SER A 268 -32.10 -2.06 6.09
CA SER A 268 -32.43 -2.03 7.51
C SER A 268 -33.65 -1.16 7.83
N ASP A 269 -34.29 -1.49 8.95
CA ASP A 269 -35.41 -0.73 9.54
C ASP A 269 -34.95 0.34 10.52
N ILE A 270 -33.65 0.64 10.56
CA ILE A 270 -33.05 1.67 11.42
C ILE A 270 -33.81 2.99 11.22
N LYS A 271 -34.10 3.72 12.29
CA LYS A 271 -34.86 4.97 12.20
C LYS A 271 -34.07 5.98 11.37
N ILE A 272 -34.76 6.81 10.59
CA ILE A 272 -34.11 7.83 9.72
C ILE A 272 -33.19 8.76 10.52
N LYS A 273 -33.54 9.04 11.79
CA LYS A 273 -32.71 9.81 12.71
C LYS A 273 -31.36 9.12 12.96
N ASP A 274 -31.37 7.82 13.21
CA ASP A 274 -30.17 7.05 13.53
C ASP A 274 -29.32 6.85 12.26
N VAL A 275 -29.95 6.68 11.09
CA VAL A 275 -29.24 6.72 9.80
C VAL A 275 -28.53 8.06 9.63
N ALA A 276 -29.20 9.18 9.91
CA ALA A 276 -28.58 10.49 9.83
C ALA A 276 -27.36 10.60 10.76
N THR A 277 -27.49 10.14 12.01
CA THR A 277 -26.40 10.14 12.99
C THR A 277 -25.22 9.28 12.54
N ASN A 278 -25.46 8.08 12.00
CA ASN A 278 -24.41 7.16 11.54
C ASN A 278 -23.56 7.72 10.38
N TYR A 279 -24.08 8.68 9.63
CA TYR A 279 -23.33 9.35 8.55
C TYR A 279 -22.89 10.77 8.93
N GLY A 280 -22.91 11.11 10.22
CA GLY A 280 -22.34 12.33 10.79
C GLY A 280 -23.25 13.57 10.71
N PHE A 281 -24.54 13.41 10.38
CA PHE A 281 -25.46 14.53 10.34
C PHE A 281 -25.91 14.93 11.75
N LYS A 282 -25.77 16.23 12.08
CA LYS A 282 -26.19 16.77 13.39
C LYS A 282 -27.68 16.62 13.66
N THR A 283 -28.51 16.71 12.61
CA THR A 283 -29.96 16.58 12.72
C THR A 283 -30.54 15.78 11.56
N SER A 284 -31.61 15.04 11.85
CA SER A 284 -32.38 14.29 10.84
C SER A 284 -32.96 15.22 9.77
N SER A 285 -33.37 16.42 10.14
CA SER A 285 -33.89 17.42 9.19
C SER A 285 -32.84 17.85 8.17
N HIS A 286 -31.59 18.09 8.59
CA HIS A 286 -30.50 18.44 7.66
C HIS A 286 -30.23 17.29 6.68
N TYR A 287 -30.20 16.05 7.18
CA TYR A 287 -30.07 14.86 6.35
C TYR A 287 -31.21 14.74 5.33
N CYS A 288 -32.47 14.78 5.78
CA CYS A 288 -33.65 14.65 4.91
C CYS A 288 -33.68 15.71 3.80
N ASN A 289 -33.34 16.96 4.11
CA ASN A 289 -33.29 18.03 3.12
C ASN A 289 -32.21 17.79 2.06
N ARG A 290 -31.01 17.37 2.48
CA ARG A 290 -29.89 17.05 1.59
C ARG A 290 -30.19 15.82 0.73
N PHE A 291 -30.77 14.79 1.32
CA PHE A 291 -31.18 13.57 0.62
C PHE A 291 -32.23 13.86 -0.44
N ARG A 292 -33.29 14.61 -0.09
CA ARG A 292 -34.33 15.02 -1.04
C ARG A 292 -33.78 15.87 -2.16
N LYS A 293 -32.83 16.76 -1.87
CA LYS A 293 -32.17 17.58 -2.92
C LYS A 293 -31.40 16.73 -3.92
N LYS A 294 -30.80 15.61 -3.49
CA LYS A 294 -30.04 14.70 -4.35
C LYS A 294 -30.93 13.73 -5.13
N TYR A 295 -31.91 13.11 -4.47
CA TYR A 295 -32.71 12.01 -5.04
C TYR A 295 -34.13 12.40 -5.42
N GLY A 296 -34.55 13.65 -5.22
CA GLY A 296 -35.90 14.14 -5.50
C GLY A 296 -36.97 13.73 -4.48
N ILE A 297 -36.72 12.70 -3.65
CA ILE A 297 -37.67 12.15 -2.67
C ILE A 297 -37.08 12.10 -1.26
N SER A 298 -37.93 12.04 -0.24
CA SER A 298 -37.46 11.92 1.14
C SER A 298 -36.84 10.53 1.42
N PRO A 299 -35.92 10.39 2.40
CA PRO A 299 -35.38 9.10 2.82
C PRO A 299 -36.45 8.04 3.15
N LEU A 300 -37.56 8.47 3.76
CA LEU A 300 -38.67 7.58 4.11
C LEU A 300 -39.42 7.09 2.87
N GLN A 301 -39.67 7.99 1.90
CA GLN A 301 -40.27 7.61 0.62
C GLN A 301 -39.34 6.69 -0.18
N PHE A 302 -38.04 6.97 -0.18
CA PHE A 302 -37.02 6.12 -0.80
C PHE A 302 -37.07 4.70 -0.24
N ARG A 303 -37.08 4.58 1.10
CA ARG A 303 -37.24 3.28 1.78
C ARG A 303 -38.51 2.56 1.32
N LYS A 304 -39.67 3.20 1.40
CA LYS A 304 -40.96 2.60 1.00
C LYS A 304 -40.94 2.10 -0.45
N LYS A 305 -40.34 2.86 -1.38
CA LYS A 305 -40.22 2.47 -2.79
C LYS A 305 -39.37 1.22 -2.98
N VAL A 306 -38.24 1.12 -2.26
CA VAL A 306 -37.35 -0.06 -2.34
C VAL A 306 -38.03 -1.29 -1.75
N PHE A 307 -38.75 -1.16 -0.63
CA PHE A 307 -39.51 -2.27 -0.05
C PHE A 307 -40.64 -2.74 -0.98
N PHE A 308 -41.36 -1.82 -1.62
CA PHE A 308 -42.42 -2.17 -2.56
C PHE A 308 -41.89 -2.96 -3.78
N ASN A 309 -40.71 -2.60 -4.29
CA ASN A 309 -40.08 -3.31 -5.42
C ASN A 309 -39.51 -4.69 -5.06
N ARG A 310 -39.43 -5.07 -3.78
CA ARG A 310 -38.94 -6.41 -3.36
C ARG A 310 -40.05 -7.42 -3.10
N HIS A 311 -41.30 -6.97 -3.05
CA HIS A 311 -42.48 -7.80 -2.75
C HIS A 311 -43.46 -7.93 -3.92
N ASN A 312 -43.07 -7.44 -5.11
CA ASN A 312 -43.66 -7.76 -6.40
C ASN A 312 -42.65 -8.56 -7.21
#